data_AF-A0A8T7IRP7-F1
#
_entry.id   AF-A0A8T7IRP7-F1
#
_cell.length_a   1.000
_cell.length_b   1.000
_cell.length_c   1.000
_cell.angle_alpha   90.00
_cell.angle_beta   90.00
_cell.angle_gamma   90.00
#
_symmetry.space_group_name_H-M   'P 1'
#
loop_
_entity.id
_entity.type
_entity.pdbx_description
1 polymer ?
#
loop_
_entity_poly.entity_id
_entity_poly.type
_entity_poly.pdbx_seq_one_letter_code
_entity_poly.pdbx_strand_id
1 'polypeptide(L)' 'MYAVFKSGGKQYRVQEGEVVRLEKIEVATGESVDFEEVLLVANGDDLKVGAPVVNGAKVTAEVVGQVRGDKVK' A
#
# COMPACT_ATOMS: atom_id res chain seq x y z
N MET A 1 -0.43 -10.98 9.20
CA MET A 1 0.26 -10.77 7.92
C MET A 1 0.45 -9.28 7.74
N TYR A 2 1.65 -8.83 7.38
CA TYR A 2 1.87 -7.44 6.98
C TYR A 2 2.72 -7.39 5.71
N ALA A 3 2.49 -6.36 4.91
CA ALA A 3 3.27 -6.08 3.71
C ALA A 3 3.85 -4.67 3.78
N VAL A 4 5.00 -4.48 3.15
CA VAL A 4 5.57 -3.15 2.88
C VAL A 4 5.55 -2.94 1.39
N PHE A 5 4.83 -1.92 0.93
CA PHE A 5 4.75 -1.56 -0.48
C PHE A 5 5.12 -0.11 -0.70
N LYS A 6 5.48 0.23 -1.93
CA LYS A 6 5.82 1.59 -2.33
C LYS A 6 4.63 2.23 -3.05
N SER A 7 4.32 3.47 -2.71
CA SER A 7 3.34 4.28 -3.41
C SER A 7 3.68 5.77 -3.25
N GLY A 8 3.52 6.55 -4.31
CA GLY A 8 3.79 8.00 -4.27
C GLY A 8 5.20 8.37 -3.76
N GLY A 9 6.21 7.55 -4.06
CA GLY A 9 7.59 7.76 -3.62
C GLY A 9 7.87 7.46 -2.14
N LYS A 10 6.89 6.97 -1.38
CA LYS A 10 7.00 6.61 0.04
C LYS A 10 6.75 5.11 0.22
N GLN A 11 7.23 4.56 1.34
CA GLN A 11 6.98 3.17 1.73
C GLN A 11 5.95 3.13 2.84
N TYR A 12 5.00 2.20 2.73
CA TYR A 12 3.93 2.01 3.71
C TYR A 12 3.91 0.58 4.18
N ARG A 13 3.84 0.39 5.50
CA ARG A 13 3.57 -0.90 6.13
C ARG A 13 2.08 -1.00 6.37
N VAL A 14 1.46 -2.08 5.90
CA VAL A 14 0.03 -2.32 6.06
C VAL A 14 -0.27 -3.75 6.48
N GLN A 15 -1.38 -3.91 7.18
CA GLN A 15 -2.01 -5.19 7.45
C GLN A 15 -3.33 -5.32 6.68
N GLU A 16 -3.82 -6.55 6.50
CA GLU A 16 -5.13 -6.79 5.91
C GLU A 16 -6.23 -6.11 6.73
N GLY A 17 -7.08 -5.33 6.06
CA GLY A 17 -8.16 -4.56 6.70
C GLY A 17 -7.76 -3.20 7.29
N GLU A 18 -6.49 -2.82 7.23
CA GLU A 18 -6.02 -1.52 7.72
C GLU A 18 -6.29 -0.40 6.70
N VAL A 19 -6.75 0.75 7.17
CA VAL A 19 -6.94 1.95 6.34
C VAL A 19 -5.68 2.81 6.41
N VAL A 20 -5.01 2.99 5.27
CA VAL A 20 -3.80 3.82 5.16
C VAL A 20 -4.06 5.06 4.31
N ARG A 21 -3.47 6.19 4.69
CA ARG A 21 -3.58 7.44 3.93
C ARG A 21 -2.36 7.59 3.02
N LEU A 22 -2.62 7.73 1.72
CA LEU A 22 -1.62 7.82 0.68
C LEU A 22 -1.64 9.19 0.00
N GLU A 23 -0.68 9.40 -0.90
CA GLU A 23 -0.73 10.47 -1.89
C GLU A 23 -1.96 10.30 -2.81
N LYS A 24 -2.33 11.37 -3.52
CA LYS A 24 -3.50 11.33 -4.42
C LYS A 24 -3.27 10.33 -5.56
N ILE A 25 -4.26 9.47 -5.80
CA ILE A 25 -4.31 8.53 -6.92
C ILE A 25 -5.53 8.89 -7.79
N GLU A 26 -5.40 8.83 -9.12
CA GLU A 26 -6.47 9.13 -10.08
C GLU A 26 -7.40 7.92 -10.29
N VAL A 27 -7.96 7.40 -9.21
CA VAL A 27 -8.89 6.26 -9.19
C VAL A 27 -10.14 6.65 -8.43
N ALA A 28 -11.32 6.21 -8.89
CA ALA A 28 -12.58 6.60 -8.28
C ALA A 28 -12.75 5.97 -6.88
N THR A 29 -13.50 6.64 -6.01
CA THR A 29 -13.88 6.06 -4.70
C THR A 29 -14.70 4.79 -4.92
N GLY A 30 -14.36 3.72 -4.19
CA GLY A 30 -14.97 2.39 -4.32
C GLY A 30 -14.34 1.51 -5.40
N GLU A 31 -13.38 2.02 -6.17
CA GLU A 31 -12.60 1.17 -7.08
C GLU A 31 -11.42 0.53 -6.36
N SER A 32 -11.02 -0.65 -6.86
CA SER A 32 -9.86 -1.38 -6.38
C SER A 32 -8.60 -0.90 -7.09
N VAL A 33 -7.50 -0.77 -6.33
CA VAL A 33 -6.17 -0.43 -6.82
C VAL A 33 -5.22 -1.54 -6.42
N ASP A 34 -4.37 -1.88 -7.38
CA ASP A 34 -3.38 -2.92 -7.25
C ASP A 34 -1.98 -2.33 -7.17
N PHE A 35 -1.26 -2.63 -6.09
CA PHE A 35 0.13 -2.24 -5.89
C PHE A 35 1.05 -3.44 -6.13
N GLU A 36 1.81 -3.38 -7.21
CA GLU A 36 2.77 -4.41 -7.61
C GLU A 36 4.16 -4.19 -6.99
N GLU A 37 4.49 -2.96 -6.59
CA GLU A 37 5.76 -2.61 -5.94
C GLU A 37 5.77 -3.00 -4.46
N VAL A 38 5.73 -4.30 -4.18
CA VAL A 38 5.83 -4.85 -2.83
C VAL A 38 7.29 -5.16 -2.49
N LEU A 39 7.81 -4.53 -1.44
CA LEU A 39 9.19 -4.67 -0.99
C LEU A 39 9.36 -5.85 0.00
N LEU A 40 8.34 -6.11 0.81
CA LEU A 40 8.40 -7.12 1.86
C LEU A 40 7.01 -7.69 2.15
N VAL A 41 6.94 -9.00 2.37
CA VAL A 41 5.75 -9.69 2.88
C VAL A 41 6.14 -10.54 4.08
N ALA A 42 5.43 -10.37 5.19
CA ALA A 42 5.68 -11.10 6.43
C ALA A 42 4.41 -11.82 6.92
N ASN A 43 4.55 -13.13 7.11
CA ASN A 43 3.53 -14.07 7.54
C ASN A 43 4.00 -14.84 8.79
N GLY A 44 3.93 -14.19 9.96
CA GLY A 44 4.44 -14.79 11.19
C GLY A 44 5.96 -14.95 11.11
N ASP A 45 6.43 -16.19 11.10
CA ASP A 45 7.85 -16.53 11.01
C ASP A 45 8.39 -16.50 9.56
N ASP A 46 7.51 -16.54 8.56
CA ASP A 46 7.88 -16.46 7.14
C ASP A 46 8.02 -15.01 6.69
N LEU A 47 9.26 -14.57 6.43
CA LEU A 47 9.57 -13.22 5.99
C LEU A 47 10.23 -13.23 4.62
N LYS A 48 9.53 -12.69 3.61
CA LYS A 48 10.01 -12.56 2.23
C LYS A 48 10.45 -11.13 1.98
N VAL A 49 11.75 -10.92 1.82
CA VAL A 49 12.34 -9.63 1.44
C VAL A 49 12.64 -9.62 -0.05
N GLY A 50 12.18 -8.59 -0.75
CA GLY A 50 12.48 -8.36 -2.15
C GLY A 50 13.84 -7.68 -2.34
N ALA A 51 14.50 -7.98 -3.45
CA ALA A 51 15.71 -7.29 -3.89
C ALA A 51 15.62 -7.05 -5.42
N PRO A 52 14.91 -6.00 -5.90
CA PRO A 52 14.32 -4.85 -5.20
C PRO A 52 12.84 -4.98 -4.80
N VAL A 53 12.09 -5.90 -5.40
CA VAL A 53 10.68 -6.20 -5.11
C VAL A 53 10.49 -7.70 -4.92
N VAL A 54 9.42 -8.11 -4.23
CA VAL A 54 9.05 -9.51 -4.09
C VAL A 54 8.28 -9.95 -5.33
N ASN A 55 8.90 -10.76 -6.19
CA ASN A 55 8.25 -11.23 -7.42
C ASN A 55 6.95 -12.00 -7.11
N GLY A 56 5.86 -11.58 -7.75
CA GLY A 56 4.54 -12.18 -7.60
C GLY A 56 3.76 -11.74 -6.35
N ALA A 57 4.30 -10.81 -5.55
CA ALA A 57 3.55 -10.19 -4.47
C ALA A 57 2.72 -9.02 -5.01
N LYS A 58 1.49 -8.91 -4.50
CA LYS A 58 0.53 -7.88 -4.90
C LYS A 58 -0.28 -7.45 -3.68
N VAL A 59 -0.45 -6.16 -3.49
CA VAL A 59 -1.34 -5.60 -2.47
C VAL A 59 -2.53 -4.98 -3.19
N THR A 60 -3.71 -5.59 -3.03
CA THR A 60 -4.97 -5.03 -3.53
C THR A 60 -5.64 -4.24 -2.41
N ALA A 61 -6.05 -3.02 -2.70
CA ALA A 61 -6.74 -2.13 -1.77
C ALA A 61 -7.94 -1.46 -2.43
N GLU A 62 -8.90 -1.02 -1.64
CA GLU A 62 -10.05 -0.25 -2.10
C GLU A 62 -9.89 1.23 -1.75
N VAL A 63 -10.25 2.12 -2.68
CA VAL A 63 -10.26 3.56 -2.42
C VAL A 63 -11.47 3.93 -1.58
N VAL A 64 -11.29 4.05 -0.26
CA VAL A 64 -12.36 4.44 0.67
C VAL A 64 -12.82 5.90 0.47
N GLY A 65 -11.90 6.79 0.04
CA GLY A 65 -12.25 8.17 -0.26
C GLY A 65 -11.04 9.06 -0.53
N GLN A 66 -11.29 10.22 -1.13
CA GLN A 66 -10.27 11.23 -1.42
C GLN A 66 -10.51 12.49 -0.57
N VAL A 67 -9.50 12.91 0.18
CA VAL A 67 -9.60 14.06 1.10
C VAL A 67 -8.39 14.98 0.96
N ARG A 68 -8.61 16.28 1.12
CA ARG A 68 -7.51 17.25 1.25
C ARG A 68 -6.92 17.18 2.66
N GLY A 69 -5.62 17.38 2.76
CA GLY A 69 -4.95 17.56 4.05
C GLY A 69 -5.36 18.89 4.69
N ASP A 70 -4.99 19.06 5.96
CA ASP A 70 -5.24 20.31 6.67
C ASP A 70 -4.52 21.47 5.97
N LYS A 71 -5.15 22.65 6.01
CA LYS A 71 -4.55 23.85 5.46
C LYS A 71 -3.31 24.21 6.26
N VAL A 72 -2.14 24.10 5.63
CA VAL A 72 -0.87 24.60 6.18
C VAL A 72 -0.90 26.13 6.13
N LYS A 73 -0.56 26.78 7.25
CA LYS A 73 -0.45 28.25 7.36
C LYS A 73 0.99 28.69 7.25
#